data_AF-A0A0Q7MDS5-F1
#
_entry.id   AF-A0A0Q7MDS5-F1
#
_cell.length_a   1.000
_cell.length_b   1.000
_cell.length_c   1.000
_cell.angle_alpha   90.00
_cell.angle_beta   90.00
_cell.angle_gamma   90.00
#
_symmetry.space_group_name_H-M   'P 1'
#
loop_
_entity.id
_entity.type
_entity.pdbx_description
1 polymer ?
#
loop_
_entity_poly.entity_id
_entity_poly.type
_entity_poly.pdbx_seq_one_letter_code
_entity_poly.pdbx_strand_id
1 'polypeptide(L)'
;MRLALTVQIALATAIGGFVAGLLALWVGSTTLSVGAGVTVRAVLVVLVLVLVPAIAVRRHLLDVDRTVLRRSAAVGLVLGYLLNPLSWLGRAFVAQTFVPVGLASAAVDLALWTAVGMGAVLLATRSATNREPLGYEPAA
;
A
#
# COMPACT_ATOMS: atom_id res chain seq x y z
N MET A 1 -1.13 -17.36 8.99
CA MET A 1 -0.82 -16.36 7.94
C MET A 1 -1.58 -16.77 6.68
N ARG A 2 -2.19 -15.85 5.92
CA ARG A 2 -2.90 -16.19 4.66
C ARG A 2 -2.04 -15.84 3.45
N LEU A 3 -1.50 -16.86 2.80
CA LEU A 3 -0.57 -16.69 1.67
C LEU A 3 -1.24 -15.96 0.49
N ALA A 4 -2.46 -16.34 0.14
CA ALA A 4 -3.18 -15.74 -0.99
C ALA A 4 -3.37 -14.22 -0.84
N LEU A 5 -3.76 -13.77 0.37
CA LEU A 5 -3.91 -12.33 0.66
C LEU A 5 -2.55 -11.61 0.59
N THR A 6 -1.51 -12.20 1.16
CA THR A 6 -0.14 -11.65 1.13
C THR A 6 0.32 -11.46 -0.33
N VAL A 7 0.16 -12.49 -1.16
CA VAL A 7 0.54 -12.47 -2.59
C VAL A 7 -0.30 -11.44 -3.35
N GLN A 8 -1.61 -11.39 -3.11
CA GLN A 8 -2.48 -10.41 -3.74
C GLN A 8 -2.05 -8.97 -3.44
N ILE A 9 -1.79 -8.65 -2.17
CA ILE A 9 -1.32 -7.32 -1.76
C ILE A 9 0.04 -7.03 -2.38
N ALA A 10 0.98 -7.98 -2.32
CA ALA A 10 2.32 -7.81 -2.88
C ALA A 10 2.28 -7.52 -4.38
N LEU A 11 1.60 -8.35 -5.17
CA LEU A 11 1.52 -8.18 -6.62
C LEU A 11 0.77 -6.91 -7.01
N ALA A 12 -0.38 -6.64 -6.40
CA ALA A 12 -1.18 -5.47 -6.78
C ALA A 12 -0.50 -4.16 -6.39
N THR A 13 0.22 -4.10 -5.26
CA THR A 13 0.99 -2.90 -4.90
C THR A 13 2.26 -2.74 -5.73
N ALA A 14 2.95 -3.84 -6.08
CA ALA A 14 4.10 -3.81 -6.96
C ALA A 14 3.71 -3.32 -8.37
N ILE A 15 2.68 -3.91 -8.97
CA ILE A 15 2.19 -3.54 -10.31
C ILE A 15 1.63 -2.12 -10.28
N GLY A 16 0.79 -1.78 -9.28
CA GLY A 16 0.22 -0.44 -9.17
C GLY A 16 1.29 0.63 -8.99
N GLY A 17 2.29 0.38 -8.16
CA GLY A 17 3.42 1.29 -7.98
C GLY A 17 4.29 1.44 -9.23
N PHE A 18 4.50 0.35 -9.96
CA PHE A 18 5.21 0.38 -11.24
C PHE A 18 4.46 1.23 -12.28
N VAL A 19 3.16 0.99 -12.47
CA VAL A 19 2.31 1.78 -13.37
C VAL A 19 2.28 3.26 -12.96
N ALA A 20 2.14 3.55 -11.66
CA ALA A 20 2.21 4.91 -11.13
C ALA A 20 3.53 5.61 -11.48
N GLY A 21 4.64 4.90 -11.40
CA GLY A 21 5.95 5.42 -11.79
C GLY A 21 6.08 5.64 -13.30
N LEU A 22 5.53 4.78 -14.14
CA LEU A 22 5.51 4.99 -15.60
C LEU A 22 4.67 6.22 -15.98
N LEU A 23 3.50 6.39 -15.38
CA LEU A 23 2.66 7.57 -15.60
C LEU A 23 3.35 8.85 -15.14
N ALA A 24 4.05 8.80 -14.00
CA ALA A 24 4.84 9.91 -13.51
C ALA A 24 5.99 10.29 -14.44
N LEU A 25 6.68 9.30 -15.02
CA LEU A 25 7.72 9.55 -16.03
C LEU A 25 7.12 10.25 -17.26
N TRP A 26 5.96 9.78 -17.74
CA TRP A 26 5.24 10.40 -18.84
C TRP A 26 4.81 11.85 -18.54
N VAL A 27 4.27 12.11 -17.35
CA VAL A 27 3.91 13.48 -16.95
C VAL A 27 5.14 14.37 -16.82
N GLY A 28 6.23 13.86 -16.22
CA GLY A 28 7.48 14.59 -16.10
C GLY A 28 8.08 14.96 -17.46
N SER A 29 8.02 14.04 -18.44
CA SER A 29 8.53 14.30 -19.79
C SER A 29 7.67 15.28 -20.58
N THR A 30 6.35 15.23 -20.43
CA THR A 30 5.42 16.15 -21.14
C THR A 30 5.40 17.56 -20.56
N THR A 31 5.60 17.70 -19.25
CA THR A 31 5.62 19.00 -18.56
C THR A 31 7.01 19.63 -18.45
N LEU A 32 8.07 18.92 -18.86
CA LEU A 32 9.48 19.29 -18.67
C LEU A 32 9.82 19.64 -17.20
N SER A 33 9.05 19.09 -16.25
CA SER A 33 9.17 19.37 -14.83
C SER A 33 9.35 18.07 -14.04
N VAL A 34 10.55 17.91 -13.47
CA VAL A 34 10.87 16.79 -12.58
C VAL A 34 9.95 16.81 -11.35
N GLY A 35 9.65 18.00 -10.82
CA GLY A 35 8.76 18.16 -9.67
C GLY A 35 7.33 17.69 -9.94
N ALA A 36 6.79 17.97 -11.13
CA ALA A 36 5.46 17.51 -11.52
C ALA A 36 5.39 15.97 -11.58
N GLY A 37 6.38 15.33 -12.24
CA GLY A 37 6.47 13.87 -12.31
C GLY A 37 6.56 13.22 -10.92
N VAL A 38 7.43 13.73 -10.04
CA VAL A 38 7.57 13.23 -8.67
C VAL A 38 6.27 13.35 -7.88
N THR A 39 5.58 14.50 -7.99
CA THR A 39 4.31 14.74 -7.28
C THR A 39 3.25 13.75 -7.74
N VAL A 40 3.10 13.56 -9.04
CA VAL A 40 2.16 12.58 -9.60
C VAL A 40 2.48 11.16 -9.13
N ARG A 41 3.76 10.76 -9.13
CA ARG A 41 4.16 9.45 -8.61
C ARG A 41 3.74 9.29 -7.16
N ALA A 42 4.06 10.27 -6.31
CA ALA A 42 3.75 10.21 -4.89
C ALA A 42 2.24 10.05 -4.65
N VAL A 43 1.42 10.85 -5.33
CA VAL A 43 -0.05 10.76 -5.22
C VAL A 43 -0.55 9.40 -5.67
N LEU A 44 -0.14 8.92 -6.84
CA LEU A 44 -0.60 7.64 -7.38
C LEU A 44 -0.15 6.46 -6.52
N VAL A 45 1.10 6.45 -6.03
CA VAL A 45 1.61 5.41 -5.14
C VAL A 45 0.84 5.42 -3.81
N VAL A 46 0.55 6.59 -3.22
CA VAL A 46 -0.30 6.68 -2.03
C VAL A 46 -1.68 6.10 -2.30
N LEU A 47 -2.30 6.44 -3.43
CA LEU A 47 -3.61 5.90 -3.80
C LEU A 47 -3.57 4.37 -3.91
N VAL A 48 -2.55 3.80 -4.58
CA VAL A 48 -2.37 2.35 -4.67
C VAL A 48 -2.21 1.72 -3.28
N LEU A 49 -1.36 2.29 -2.43
CA LEU A 49 -1.10 1.78 -1.08
C LEU A 49 -2.28 1.92 -0.13
N VAL A 50 -3.17 2.88 -0.37
CA VAL A 50 -4.39 3.03 0.41
C VAL A 50 -5.46 2.07 -0.09
N LEU A 51 -5.74 2.08 -1.40
CA LEU A 51 -6.88 1.37 -1.97
C LEU A 51 -6.66 -0.15 -2.00
N VAL A 52 -5.49 -0.63 -2.46
CA VAL A 52 -5.25 -2.06 -2.65
C VAL A 52 -5.34 -2.84 -1.33
N PRO A 53 -4.58 -2.49 -0.27
CA PRO A 53 -4.64 -3.22 0.99
C PRO A 53 -5.99 -3.05 1.70
N ALA A 54 -6.60 -1.86 1.65
CA ALA A 54 -7.90 -1.63 2.28
C ALA A 54 -9.00 -2.50 1.64
N ILE A 55 -9.06 -2.55 0.30
CA ILE A 55 -10.05 -3.37 -0.41
C ILE A 55 -9.76 -4.86 -0.19
N ALA A 56 -8.51 -5.29 -0.30
CA ALA A 56 -8.12 -6.69 -0.13
C ALA A 56 -8.48 -7.21 1.28
N VAL A 57 -8.19 -6.41 2.32
CA VAL A 57 -8.50 -6.79 3.71
C VAL A 57 -10.00 -6.73 3.98
N ARG A 58 -10.73 -5.72 3.47
CA ARG A 58 -12.19 -5.57 3.66
C ARG A 58 -12.97 -6.82 3.25
N ARG A 59 -12.57 -7.48 2.16
CA ARG A 59 -13.21 -8.70 1.66
C ARG A 59 -13.06 -9.91 2.59
N HIS A 60 -12.17 -9.85 3.58
CA HIS A 60 -11.88 -10.97 4.48
C HIS A 60 -12.10 -10.63 5.96
N LEU A 61 -12.70 -9.46 6.27
CA LEU A 61 -12.91 -9.01 7.65
C LEU A 61 -13.89 -9.88 8.45
N LEU A 62 -14.78 -10.62 7.78
CA LEU A 62 -15.79 -11.47 8.43
C LEU A 62 -15.27 -12.89 8.69
N ASP A 63 -14.30 -13.36 7.90
CA ASP A 63 -13.88 -14.77 7.90
C ASP A 63 -12.53 -14.99 8.61
N VAL A 64 -11.80 -13.93 8.93
CA VAL A 64 -10.39 -14.01 9.34
C VAL A 64 -10.08 -13.06 10.48
N ASP A 65 -9.34 -13.56 11.46
CA ASP A 65 -8.80 -12.74 12.55
C ASP A 65 -8.02 -11.53 12.07
N ARG A 66 -8.29 -10.39 12.70
CA ARG A 66 -7.67 -9.09 12.39
C ARG A 66 -6.15 -9.14 12.49
N THR A 67 -5.61 -9.88 13.47
CA THR A 67 -4.16 -10.04 13.65
C THR A 67 -3.53 -10.77 12.47
N VAL A 68 -4.22 -11.79 11.94
CA VAL A 68 -3.76 -12.54 10.76
C VAL A 68 -3.80 -11.64 9.52
N LEU A 69 -4.87 -10.86 9.33
CA LEU A 69 -5.00 -9.91 8.23
C LEU A 69 -3.88 -8.86 8.25
N ARG A 70 -3.60 -8.27 9.43
CA ARG A 70 -2.53 -7.28 9.61
C ARG A 70 -1.15 -7.85 9.32
N ARG A 71 -0.83 -9.05 9.83
CA ARG A 71 0.46 -9.71 9.55
C ARG A 71 0.62 -10.06 8.07
N SER A 72 -0.42 -10.60 7.44
CA SER A 72 -0.41 -10.88 6.00
C SER A 72 -0.23 -9.62 5.16
N ALA A 73 -0.91 -8.53 5.53
CA ALA A 73 -0.76 -7.26 4.82
C ALA A 73 0.63 -6.63 5.01
N ALA A 74 1.18 -6.64 6.21
CA ALA A 74 2.53 -6.11 6.48
C ALA A 74 3.58 -6.81 5.61
N VAL A 75 3.54 -8.14 5.56
CA VAL A 75 4.47 -8.91 4.72
C VAL A 75 4.17 -8.70 3.23
N GLY A 76 2.90 -8.62 2.85
CA GLY A 76 2.50 -8.32 1.48
C GLY A 76 3.03 -6.97 1.00
N LEU A 77 2.99 -5.94 1.85
CA LEU A 77 3.51 -4.60 1.53
C LEU A 77 5.02 -4.58 1.38
N VAL A 78 5.75 -5.27 2.26
CA VAL A 78 7.22 -5.40 2.16
C VAL A 78 7.59 -6.13 0.87
N LEU A 79 6.95 -7.27 0.59
CA LEU A 79 7.18 -8.01 -0.64
C LEU A 79 6.79 -7.20 -1.88
N GLY A 80 5.68 -6.47 -1.84
CA GLY A 80 5.24 -5.61 -2.93
C GLY A 80 6.22 -4.48 -3.23
N TYR A 81 6.83 -3.89 -2.20
CA TYR A 81 7.93 -2.94 -2.38
C TYR A 81 9.12 -3.62 -3.07
N LEU A 82 9.58 -4.75 -2.54
CA LEU A 82 10.74 -5.48 -3.08
C LEU A 82 10.51 -6.01 -4.50
N LEU A 83 9.26 -6.30 -4.89
CA LEU A 83 8.92 -6.75 -6.23
C LEU A 83 8.74 -5.59 -7.23
N ASN A 84 8.61 -4.34 -6.77
CA ASN A 84 8.50 -3.18 -7.65
C ASN A 84 9.87 -2.88 -8.28
N PRO A 85 10.05 -2.98 -9.61
CA PRO A 85 11.33 -2.73 -10.25
C PRO A 85 11.87 -1.32 -10.00
N LEU A 86 10.99 -0.33 -9.81
CA LEU A 86 11.41 1.04 -9.52
C LEU A 86 12.03 1.20 -8.12
N SER A 87 11.76 0.27 -7.20
CA SER A 87 12.39 0.27 -5.87
C SER A 87 13.89 -0.04 -5.96
N TRP A 88 14.28 -0.89 -6.90
CA TRP A 88 15.69 -1.27 -7.12
C TRP A 88 16.50 -0.12 -7.69
N LEU A 89 15.82 0.81 -8.37
CA LEU A 89 16.41 2.04 -8.86
C LEU A 89 16.37 3.18 -7.82
N GLY A 90 15.83 2.92 -6.62
CA GLY A 90 15.61 3.95 -5.59
C GLY A 90 14.58 5.00 -5.97
N ARG A 91 13.68 4.68 -6.91
CA ARG A 91 12.67 5.58 -7.49
C ARG A 91 11.24 5.11 -7.23
N ALA A 92 11.03 4.28 -6.21
CA ALA A 92 9.73 3.67 -5.93
C ALA A 92 8.69 4.67 -5.43
N PHE A 93 9.08 5.58 -4.54
CA PHE A 93 8.12 6.50 -3.93
C PHE A 93 8.59 7.96 -3.91
N VAL A 94 9.15 8.45 -2.81
CA VAL A 94 9.46 9.88 -2.65
C VAL A 94 10.82 10.15 -2.01
N ALA A 95 11.45 9.18 -1.33
CA ALA A 95 12.68 9.40 -0.55
C ALA A 95 13.83 10.02 -1.36
N GLN A 96 13.93 9.74 -2.66
CA GLN A 96 14.94 10.32 -3.54
C GLN A 96 14.92 11.86 -3.60
N THR A 97 13.84 12.53 -3.16
CA THR A 97 13.79 14.00 -3.11
C THR A 97 14.50 14.59 -1.89
N PHE A 98 14.71 13.78 -0.85
CA PHE A 98 15.25 14.23 0.43
C PHE A 98 16.61 13.59 0.74
N VAL A 99 16.84 12.38 0.21
CA VAL A 99 18.03 11.58 0.48
C VAL A 99 18.63 11.12 -0.85
N PRO A 100 19.97 11.16 -1.03
CA PRO A 100 20.62 10.59 -2.19
C PRO A 100 20.24 9.13 -2.41
N VAL A 101 20.15 8.73 -3.68
CA VAL A 101 19.78 7.36 -4.07
C VAL A 101 20.79 6.37 -3.50
N GLY A 102 20.31 5.43 -2.70
CA GLY A 102 21.11 4.39 -2.07
C GLY A 102 20.32 3.59 -1.03
N LEU A 103 21.03 2.87 -0.15
CA LEU A 103 20.40 2.05 0.90
C LEU A 103 19.54 2.90 1.86
N ALA A 104 19.99 4.11 2.19
CA ALA A 104 19.25 5.02 3.07
C ALA A 104 17.91 5.45 2.44
N SER A 105 17.90 5.87 1.18
CA SER A 105 16.66 6.24 0.48
C SER A 105 15.72 5.04 0.32
N ALA A 106 16.27 3.85 0.04
CA ALA A 106 15.47 2.63 -0.07
C ALA A 106 14.83 2.23 1.27
N ALA A 107 15.54 2.37 2.39
CA ALA A 107 15.01 2.12 3.72
C ALA A 107 13.88 3.11 4.08
N VAL A 108 14.06 4.39 3.75
CA VAL A 108 13.02 5.42 3.96
C VAL A 108 11.80 5.15 3.08
N ASP A 109 12.00 4.83 1.80
CA ASP A 109 10.90 4.50 0.89
C ASP A 109 10.14 3.25 1.36
N LEU A 110 10.83 2.20 1.80
CA LEU A 110 10.20 1.00 2.35
C LEU A 110 9.40 1.33 3.62
N ALA A 111 9.96 2.14 4.52
CA ALA A 111 9.29 2.56 5.75
C ALA A 111 8.01 3.37 5.44
N LEU A 112 8.09 4.32 4.51
CA LEU A 112 6.94 5.12 4.09
C LEU A 112 5.88 4.25 3.38
N TRP A 113 6.30 3.37 2.47
CA TRP A 113 5.43 2.45 1.74
C TRP A 113 4.63 1.54 2.68
N THR A 114 5.34 0.93 3.64
CA THR A 114 4.73 0.05 4.63
C THR A 114 3.87 0.83 5.62
N ALA A 115 4.29 2.02 6.07
CA ALA A 115 3.51 2.85 6.98
C ALA A 115 2.19 3.31 6.35
N VAL A 116 2.21 3.80 5.12
CA VAL A 116 1.00 4.24 4.39
C VAL A 116 0.06 3.07 4.17
N GLY A 117 0.58 1.95 3.66
CA GLY A 117 -0.23 0.76 3.41
C GLY A 117 -0.83 0.15 4.69
N MET A 118 -0.05 0.07 5.76
CA MET A 118 -0.53 -0.41 7.05
C MET A 118 -1.53 0.55 7.69
N GLY A 119 -1.34 1.86 7.55
CA GLY A 119 -2.33 2.87 7.97
C GLY A 119 -3.70 2.60 7.35
N ALA A 120 -3.74 2.31 6.04
CA ALA A 120 -4.98 1.96 5.34
C ALA A 120 -5.60 0.66 5.86
N VAL A 121 -4.80 -0.37 6.15
CA VAL A 121 -5.28 -1.64 6.72
C VAL A 121 -5.83 -1.45 8.14
N LEU A 122 -5.16 -0.64 8.96
CA LEU A 122 -5.61 -0.33 10.32
C LEU A 122 -6.95 0.41 10.30
N LEU A 123 -7.10 1.40 9.42
CA LEU A 123 -8.37 2.11 9.22
C LEU A 123 -9.47 1.17 8.72
N ALA A 124 -9.18 0.34 7.71
CA ALA A 124 -10.13 -0.61 7.17
C ALA A 124 -10.60 -1.66 8.18
N THR A 125 -9.71 -2.10 9.09
CA THR A 125 -10.04 -3.09 10.12
C THR A 125 -10.75 -2.49 11.34
N ARG A 126 -10.67 -1.18 11.59
CA ARG A 126 -11.38 -0.51 12.71
C ARG A 126 -12.88 -0.44 12.49
N SER A 127 -13.34 -0.08 11.27
CA SER A 127 -14.76 0.17 10.96
C SER A 127 -15.68 -1.05 11.17
N ALA A 128 -15.14 -2.27 11.20
CA ALA A 128 -15.93 -3.48 11.47
C ALA A 128 -16.33 -3.67 12.94
N THR A 129 -15.79 -2.86 13.87
CA THR A 129 -16.09 -2.97 15.32
C THR A 129 -17.44 -2.34 15.68
N ASN A 130 -17.98 -1.46 14.85
CA ASN A 130 -19.20 -0.69 15.14
C ASN A 130 -20.47 -1.32 14.53
N ARG A 131 -20.44 -2.60 14.13
CA ARG A 131 -21.69 -3.29 13.81
C ARG A 131 -22.33 -3.73 15.13
N GLU A 132 -23.30 -2.97 15.59
CA GLU A 132 -24.18 -3.36 16.69
C GLU A 132 -24.66 -4.81 16.48
N PRO A 133 -24.60 -5.66 17.51
CA PRO A 133 -25.26 -6.94 17.45
C PRO A 133 -26.74 -6.64 17.22
N LEU A 134 -27.29 -7.10 16.09
CA LEU A 134 -28.73 -7.12 15.89
C LEU A 134 -29.31 -7.94 17.05
N GLY A 135 -29.80 -7.25 18.06
CA GLY A 135 -30.39 -7.82 19.25
C GLY A 135 -31.58 -8.65 18.82
N TYR A 136 -31.39 -9.96 18.72
CA TYR A 136 -32.48 -10.90 18.76
C TYR A 136 -32.78 -11.09 20.24
N GLU A 137 -33.60 -10.21 20.81
CA GLU A 137 -34.25 -10.51 22.08
C GLU A 137 -35.20 -11.68 21.82
N PRO A 138 -35.02 -12.85 22.47
CA PRO A 138 -36.05 -13.87 22.44
C PRO A 138 -37.27 -13.28 23.15
N ALA A 139 -38.38 -13.14 22.43
CA ALA A 139 -39.67 -12.79 23.01
C ALA A 139 -39.99 -13.80 24.13
N ALA A 140 -40.10 -13.29 25.36
CA ALA A 140 -40.55 -14.03 26.54
C ALA A 140 -42.08 -14.14 26.56
#